data_AF-A0A4R1BL31-F1
#
_entry.id   AF-A0A4R1BL31-F1
#
_cell.length_a   1.000
_cell.length_b   1.000
_cell.length_c   1.000
_cell.angle_alpha   90.00
_cell.angle_beta   90.00
_cell.angle_gamma   90.00
#
_symmetry.space_group_name_H-M   'P 1'
#
loop_
_entity.id
_entity.type
_entity.pdbx_description
1 polymer ?
#
loop_
_entity_poly.entity_id
_entity_poly.type
_entity_poly.pdbx_seq_one_letter_code
_entity_poly.pdbx_strand_id
1 'polypeptide(L)'
;MMELTITWREFLLAVCFAGAAYLLVGLARQRVARGRRDTELAELRSELAALRQRLEALENTVDAAPGGAAAAAGTEAYDYAVQYARQGMIAPEIAARCGISRDEATLIVAMHGKGREIAPPG
;
A
#
# COMPACT_ATOMS: atom_id res chain seq x y z
N MET A 1 -73.94 0.95 -21.28
CA MET A 1 -72.71 0.85 -22.08
C MET A 1 -72.10 2.25 -22.05
N MET A 2 -71.11 2.50 -21.19
CA MET A 2 -70.50 3.83 -21.05
C MET A 2 -69.49 4.00 -22.19
N GLU A 3 -69.79 4.88 -23.14
CA GLU A 3 -68.84 5.23 -24.19
C GLU A 3 -67.70 6.05 -23.56
N LEU A 4 -66.51 5.45 -23.44
CA LEU A 4 -65.29 6.18 -23.13
C LEU A 4 -64.92 7.01 -24.37
N THR A 5 -65.44 8.22 -24.45
CA THR A 5 -64.93 9.23 -25.39
C THR A 5 -63.59 9.71 -24.86
N ILE A 6 -62.53 8.97 -25.13
CA ILE A 6 -61.16 9.47 -24.93
C ILE A 6 -61.03 10.70 -25.83
N THR A 7 -61.02 11.86 -25.21
CA THR A 7 -60.79 13.11 -25.92
C THR A 7 -59.30 13.21 -26.21
N TRP A 8 -58.93 13.75 -27.38
CA TRP A 8 -57.53 13.96 -27.76
C TRP A 8 -56.71 14.70 -26.66
N ARG A 9 -57.39 15.56 -25.90
CA ARG A 9 -56.83 16.27 -24.74
C ARG A 9 -56.47 15.35 -23.58
N GLU A 10 -57.31 14.38 -23.24
CA GLU A 10 -57.03 13.40 -22.18
C GLU A 10 -55.84 12.51 -22.55
N PHE A 11 -55.71 12.14 -23.82
CA PHE A 11 -54.56 11.38 -24.30
C PHE A 11 -53.25 12.16 -24.14
N LEU A 12 -53.24 13.45 -24.52
CA LEU A 12 -52.07 14.32 -24.35
C LEU A 12 -51.68 14.49 -22.87
N LEU A 13 -52.68 14.63 -21.98
CA LEU A 13 -52.44 14.71 -20.55
C LEU A 13 -51.86 13.41 -20.00
N ALA A 14 -52.40 12.25 -20.40
CA ALA A 14 -51.90 10.95 -19.99
C ALA A 14 -50.44 10.73 -20.43
N VAL A 15 -50.10 11.10 -21.67
CA VAL A 15 -48.71 11.01 -22.18
C VAL A 15 -47.79 11.98 -21.43
N CYS A 16 -48.23 13.21 -21.17
CA CYS A 16 -47.44 14.17 -20.39
C CYS A 16 -47.21 13.66 -18.97
N PHE A 17 -48.23 13.13 -18.30
CA PHE A 17 -48.10 12.56 -16.96
C PHE A 17 -47.18 11.33 -16.94
N ALA A 18 -47.31 10.44 -17.92
CA ALA A 18 -46.45 9.27 -18.06
C ALA A 18 -44.99 9.70 -18.28
N GLY A 19 -44.75 10.71 -19.14
CA GLY A 19 -43.43 11.28 -19.37
C GLY A 19 -42.84 11.92 -18.12
N ALA A 20 -43.63 12.74 -17.42
CA ALA A 20 -43.21 13.37 -16.17
C ALA A 20 -42.90 12.32 -15.08
N ALA A 21 -43.75 11.30 -14.92
CA ALA A 21 -43.52 10.20 -14.00
C ALA A 21 -42.26 9.42 -14.35
N TYR A 22 -42.03 9.15 -15.63
CA TYR A 22 -40.81 8.46 -16.11
C TYR A 22 -39.55 9.27 -15.77
N LEU A 23 -39.55 10.58 -16.03
CA LEU A 23 -38.43 11.46 -15.70
C LEU A 23 -38.21 11.55 -14.18
N LEU A 24 -39.26 11.67 -13.38
CA LEU A 24 -39.16 11.70 -11.92
C LEU A 24 -38.54 10.42 -11.37
N VAL A 25 -38.96 9.24 -11.85
CA VAL A 25 -38.38 7.96 -11.45
C VAL A 25 -36.92 7.86 -11.88
N GLY A 26 -36.60 8.31 -13.10
CA GLY A 26 -35.22 8.36 -13.60
C GLY A 26 -34.31 9.21 -12.72
N LEU A 27 -34.75 10.42 -12.38
CA LEU A 27 -34.02 11.34 -11.50
C LEU A 27 -33.89 10.80 -10.08
N ALA A 28 -34.95 10.18 -9.54
CA ALA A 28 -34.90 9.55 -8.22
C ALA A 28 -33.86 8.43 -8.17
N ARG A 29 -33.83 7.55 -9.18
CA ARG A 29 -32.83 6.48 -9.29
C ARG A 29 -31.42 7.04 -9.40
N GLN A 30 -31.22 8.09 -10.20
CA GLN A 30 -29.91 8.74 -10.32
C GLN A 30 -29.46 9.37 -9.00
N ARG A 31 -30.35 10.00 -8.24
CA ARG A 31 -30.01 10.56 -6.92
C ARG A 31 -29.61 9.49 -5.93
N VAL A 32 -30.34 8.38 -5.86
CA VAL A 32 -29.99 7.25 -4.98
C VAL A 32 -28.64 6.63 -5.38
N ALA A 33 -28.41 6.43 -6.67
CA ALA A 33 -27.15 5.89 -7.17
C ALA A 33 -25.96 6.83 -6.90
N ARG A 34 -26.15 8.16 -7.03
CA ARG A 34 -25.13 9.16 -6.66
C ARG A 34 -24.86 9.15 -5.15
N GLY A 35 -25.90 9.18 -4.33
CA GLY A 35 -25.77 9.12 -2.88
C GLY A 35 -24.98 7.90 -2.40
N ARG A 36 -25.21 6.72 -3.01
CA ARG A 36 -24.44 5.50 -2.68
C ARG A 36 -22.96 5.61 -3.06
N ARG A 37 -22.64 6.21 -4.19
CA ARG A 37 -21.24 6.45 -4.59
C ARG A 37 -20.56 7.45 -3.66
N ASP A 38 -21.28 8.50 -3.27
CA ASP A 38 -20.74 9.53 -2.38
C ASP A 38 -20.45 8.96 -0.98
N THR A 39 -21.31 8.06 -0.47
CA THR A 39 -21.05 7.35 0.79
C THR A 39 -19.84 6.43 0.71
N GLU A 40 -19.70 5.68 -0.38
CA GLU A 40 -18.54 4.79 -0.59
C GLU A 40 -17.24 5.59 -0.73
N LEU A 41 -17.27 6.73 -1.42
CA LEU A 41 -16.13 7.64 -1.51
C LEU A 41 -15.78 8.27 -0.15
N ALA A 42 -16.77 8.58 0.68
CA ALA A 42 -16.53 9.11 2.03
C ALA A 42 -15.89 8.06 2.94
N GLU A 43 -16.38 6.82 2.88
CA GLU A 43 -15.82 5.68 3.62
C GLU A 43 -14.36 5.42 3.23
N LEU A 44 -14.07 5.29 1.93
CA LEU A 44 -12.71 5.09 1.43
C LEU A 44 -11.76 6.24 1.81
N ARG A 45 -12.25 7.49 1.79
CA ARG A 45 -11.45 8.64 2.24
C ARG A 45 -11.13 8.57 3.73
N SER A 46 -12.08 8.11 4.55
CA SER A 46 -11.87 7.94 5.98
C SER A 46 -10.87 6.83 6.28
N GLU A 47 -10.93 5.71 5.55
CA GLU A 47 -9.97 4.62 5.65
C GLU A 47 -8.56 5.06 5.26
N LEU A 48 -8.42 5.78 4.14
CA LEU A 48 -7.13 6.34 3.72
C LEU A 48 -6.56 7.31 4.75
N ALA A 49 -7.39 8.15 5.37
CA ALA A 49 -6.94 9.04 6.43
C ALA A 49 -6.44 8.25 7.66
N ALA A 50 -7.18 7.21 8.08
CA ALA A 50 -6.78 6.36 9.19
C ALA A 50 -5.48 5.61 8.93
N LEU A 51 -5.28 5.08 7.70
CA LEU A 51 -4.06 4.40 7.31
C LEU A 51 -2.85 5.35 7.27
N ARG A 52 -3.03 6.56 6.72
CA ARG A 52 -1.97 7.59 6.73
C ARG A 52 -1.56 7.96 8.14
N GLN A 53 -2.52 8.17 9.03
CA GLN A 53 -2.23 8.48 10.43
C GLN A 53 -1.48 7.34 11.14
N ARG A 54 -1.79 6.08 10.82
CA ARG A 54 -1.06 4.92 11.34
C ARG A 54 0.38 4.84 10.81
N LEU A 55 0.57 5.15 9.53
CA LEU A 55 1.91 5.21 8.93
C LEU A 55 2.74 6.32 9.57
N GLU A 56 2.19 7.54 9.68
CA GLU A 56 2.87 8.65 10.36
C GLU A 56 3.21 8.31 11.81
N ALA A 57 2.30 7.62 12.53
CA ALA A 57 2.58 7.16 13.89
C ALA A 57 3.73 6.13 13.91
N LEU A 58 3.74 5.17 12.98
CA LEU A 58 4.81 4.18 12.86
C LEU A 58 6.16 4.83 12.50
N GLU A 59 6.18 5.72 11.51
CA GLU A 59 7.37 6.47 11.09
C GLU A 59 7.92 7.28 12.28
N ASN A 60 7.06 8.01 13.00
CA ASN A 60 7.47 8.71 14.21
C ASN A 60 8.01 7.78 15.29
N THR A 61 7.47 6.56 15.45
CA THR A 61 8.05 5.58 16.40
C THR A 61 9.39 5.02 15.95
N VAL A 62 9.61 4.86 14.64
CA VAL A 62 10.89 4.41 14.07
C VAL A 62 11.95 5.50 14.21
N ASP A 63 11.59 6.75 13.97
CA ASP A 63 12.48 7.91 14.08
C ASP A 63 12.76 8.27 15.55
N ALA A 64 11.78 8.10 16.45
CA ALA A 64 11.96 8.31 17.88
C ALA A 64 12.65 7.12 18.58
N ALA A 65 12.67 5.93 17.96
CA ALA A 65 13.46 4.82 18.45
C ALA A 65 14.95 5.13 18.20
N PRO A 66 15.83 5.02 19.23
CA PRO A 66 17.26 5.29 19.09
C PRO A 66 17.99 4.31 18.14
N GLY A 67 17.26 3.42 17.47
CA GLY A 67 17.74 2.46 16.50
C GLY A 67 17.39 2.76 15.04
N GLY A 68 16.58 3.78 14.70
CA GLY A 68 16.19 4.05 13.30
C GLY A 68 17.38 4.40 12.40
N ALA A 69 18.22 5.34 12.85
CA ALA A 69 19.48 5.67 12.17
C ALA A 69 20.52 4.53 12.24
N ALA A 70 20.53 3.75 13.32
CA ALA A 70 21.42 2.59 13.47
C ALA A 70 20.99 1.40 12.59
N ALA A 71 19.69 1.24 12.30
CA ALA A 71 19.16 0.21 11.41
C ALA A 71 19.43 0.55 9.95
N ALA A 72 19.31 1.83 9.55
CA ALA A 72 19.71 2.29 8.22
C ALA A 72 21.23 2.13 8.02
N ALA A 73 22.05 2.58 8.97
CA ALA A 73 23.50 2.40 8.94
C ALA A 73 23.93 0.92 8.99
N GLY A 74 23.20 0.08 9.75
CA GLY A 74 23.39 -1.36 9.80
C GLY A 74 23.07 -2.05 8.47
N THR A 75 22.07 -1.54 7.74
CA THR A 75 21.72 -2.05 6.40
C THR A 75 22.85 -1.76 5.40
N GLU A 76 23.39 -0.55 5.38
CA GLU A 76 24.53 -0.20 4.52
C GLU A 76 25.80 -0.99 4.90
N ALA A 77 26.08 -1.11 6.20
CA ALA A 77 27.22 -1.90 6.70
C ALA A 77 27.12 -3.38 6.29
N TYR A 78 25.91 -3.94 6.32
CA TYR A 78 25.63 -5.30 5.84
C TYR A 78 25.88 -5.43 4.33
N ASP A 79 25.37 -4.50 3.51
CA ASP A 79 25.58 -4.52 2.06
C ASP A 79 27.06 -4.45 1.69
N TYR A 80 27.85 -3.61 2.37
CA TYR A 80 29.31 -3.57 2.20
C TYR A 80 29.98 -4.87 2.65
N ALA A 81 29.57 -5.44 3.78
CA ALA A 81 30.11 -6.71 4.28
C ALA A 81 29.86 -7.87 3.30
N VAL A 82 28.68 -7.92 2.69
CA VAL A 82 28.35 -8.90 1.63
C VAL A 82 29.23 -8.72 0.40
N GLN A 83 29.48 -7.47 -0.02
CA GLN A 83 30.39 -7.21 -1.14
C GLN A 83 31.82 -7.66 -0.85
N TYR A 84 32.35 -7.38 0.36
CA TYR A 84 33.68 -7.83 0.75
C TYR A 84 33.79 -9.35 0.86
N ALA A 85 32.76 -10.02 1.39
CA ALA A 85 32.70 -11.47 1.43
C ALA A 85 32.74 -12.07 0.01
N ARG A 86 31.97 -11.51 -0.94
CA ARG A 86 31.99 -11.94 -2.36
C ARG A 86 33.36 -11.71 -3.02
N GLN A 87 34.12 -10.72 -2.56
CA GLN A 87 35.49 -10.46 -3.01
C GLN A 87 36.52 -11.40 -2.35
N GLY A 88 36.12 -12.24 -1.39
CA GLY A 88 36.98 -13.22 -0.73
C GLY A 88 37.70 -12.68 0.52
N MET A 89 37.28 -11.54 1.05
CA MET A 89 37.82 -10.97 2.29
C MET A 89 37.45 -11.85 3.50
N ILE A 90 38.35 -11.92 4.49
CA ILE A 90 38.17 -12.77 5.67
C ILE A 90 37.32 -12.07 6.75
N ALA A 91 36.54 -12.85 7.49
CA ALA A 91 35.63 -12.38 8.54
C ALA A 91 36.21 -11.37 9.55
N PRO A 92 37.43 -11.54 10.11
CA PRO A 92 37.98 -10.57 11.07
C PRO A 92 38.27 -9.20 10.43
N GLU A 93 38.60 -9.16 9.15
CA GLU A 93 38.90 -7.93 8.42
C GLU A 93 37.61 -7.19 8.02
N ILE A 94 36.57 -7.94 7.64
CA ILE A 94 35.22 -7.40 7.40
C ILE A 94 34.63 -6.81 8.68
N ALA A 95 34.75 -7.51 9.82
CA ALA A 95 34.26 -7.01 11.11
C ALA A 95 34.91 -5.68 11.50
N ALA A 96 36.23 -5.56 11.32
CA ALA A 96 36.96 -4.32 11.62
C ALA A 96 36.58 -3.16 10.68
N ARG A 97 36.28 -3.45 9.41
CA ARG A 97 36.04 -2.44 8.38
C ARG A 97 34.59 -1.96 8.31
N CYS A 98 33.64 -2.86 8.55
CA CYS A 98 32.21 -2.58 8.53
C CYS A 98 31.63 -2.29 9.92
N GLY A 99 32.43 -2.43 10.99
CA GLY A 99 31.98 -2.16 12.37
C GLY A 99 30.94 -3.16 12.91
N ILE A 100 30.84 -4.34 12.29
CA ILE A 100 29.91 -5.41 12.67
C ILE A 100 30.58 -6.43 13.59
N SER A 101 29.78 -7.28 14.24
CA SER A 101 30.34 -8.31 15.14
C SER A 101 31.14 -9.37 14.37
N ARG A 102 32.12 -9.99 15.04
CA ARG A 102 32.97 -11.03 14.42
C ARG A 102 32.16 -12.27 14.03
N ASP A 103 31.15 -12.61 14.83
CA ASP A 103 30.27 -13.75 14.56
C ASP A 103 29.36 -13.47 13.36
N GLU A 104 28.83 -12.24 13.26
CA GLU A 104 28.04 -11.78 12.11
C GLU A 104 28.87 -11.75 10.82
N ALA A 105 30.10 -11.23 10.87
CA ALA A 105 31.01 -11.27 9.71
C ALA A 105 31.37 -12.71 9.30
N THR A 106 31.51 -13.63 10.25
CA THR A 106 31.76 -15.05 9.98
C THR A 106 30.58 -15.69 9.26
N LEU A 107 29.35 -15.38 9.69
CA LEU A 107 28.13 -15.83 9.03
C LEU A 107 28.02 -15.29 7.60
N ILE A 108 28.27 -13.99 7.39
CA ILE A 108 28.22 -13.37 6.06
C ILE A 108 29.23 -14.00 5.11
N VAL A 109 30.45 -14.28 5.58
CA VAL A 109 31.46 -15.00 4.78
C VAL A 109 31.03 -16.45 4.50
N ALA A 110 30.40 -17.13 5.45
CA ALA A 110 29.88 -18.48 5.22
C ALA A 110 28.75 -18.51 4.18
N MET A 111 27.89 -17.49 4.16
CA MET A 111 26.73 -17.41 3.27
C MET A 111 27.05 -16.83 1.89
N HIS A 112 27.98 -15.87 1.82
CA HIS A 112 28.24 -15.06 0.62
C HIS A 112 29.71 -15.05 0.19
N GLY A 113 30.58 -15.68 0.97
CA GLY A 113 31.99 -15.83 0.65
C GLY A 113 32.15 -16.58 -0.66
N LYS A 114 32.98 -16.03 -1.56
CA LYS A 114 33.44 -16.78 -2.72
C LYS A 114 34.28 -17.94 -2.18
N GLY A 115 33.73 -19.16 -2.28
CA GLY A 115 34.22 -20.38 -1.63
C GLY A 115 35.74 -20.43 -1.56
N ARG A 116 36.30 -20.00 -0.43
CA ARG A 116 37.70 -20.22 -0.13
C ARG A 116 37.75 -21.61 0.46
N GLU A 117 38.07 -22.55 -0.43
CA GLU A 117 38.55 -23.88 -0.09
C GLU A 117 39.43 -23.77 1.16
N ILE A 118 38.99 -24.42 2.23
CA ILE A 118 39.68 -24.47 3.51
C ILE A 118 40.97 -25.26 3.25
N ALA A 119 42.04 -24.57 2.88
CA ALA A 119 43.36 -25.18 2.76
C ALA A 119 43.86 -25.50 4.18
N PRO A 120 44.16 -26.77 4.51
CA PRO A 120 44.64 -27.15 5.83
C PRO A 120 46.06 -26.62 6.09
N PRO A 121 46.43 -26.34 7.36
CA PRO A 121 47.80 -25.97 7.70
C PRO A 121 48.73 -27.18 7.48
N GLY A 122 49.81 -26.97 6.74
CA GLY A 122 50.95 -27.88 6.64
C GLY A 122 51.94 -27.70 7.78
#